data_AF-A0A838QEX8-F1
#
_entry.id   AF-A0A838QEX8-F1
#
_cell.length_a   1.000
_cell.length_b   1.000
_cell.length_c   1.000
_cell.angle_alpha   90.00
_cell.angle_beta   90.00
_cell.angle_gamma   90.00
#
_symmetry.space_group_name_H-M   'P 1'
#
loop_
_entity.id
_entity.type
_entity.pdbx_description
1 polymer ?
#
loop_
_entity_poly.entity_id
_entity_poly.type
_entity_poly.pdbx_seq_one_letter_code
_entity_poly.pdbx_strand_id
1 'polypeptide(L)'
;MSTARTRRRFTAAFKLKILEAAEQCTKPGELGALLRREGLYTSHLASWRAAARRGELAGLSQRRGPRPVLPDPNVKRIAALERQLARSTARVERLEIIVELQKKVSQLLGLALPASGEPDASLSEER
;
A
#
# COMPACT_ATOMS: atom_id res chain seq x y z
N MET A 1 -11.98 32.71 32.02
CA MET A 1 -10.55 32.33 31.99
C MET A 1 -10.45 30.83 32.13
N SER A 2 -10.00 30.11 31.09
CA SER A 2 -9.90 28.65 31.14
C SER A 2 -8.63 28.23 31.89
N THR A 3 -8.79 27.78 33.13
CA THR A 3 -7.75 27.16 33.96
C THR A 3 -7.54 25.69 33.57
N ALA A 4 -7.23 25.44 32.30
CA ALA A 4 -6.95 24.08 31.84
C ALA A 4 -5.51 23.68 32.22
N ARG A 5 -5.37 22.82 33.24
CA ARG A 5 -4.07 22.24 33.66
C ARG A 5 -3.50 21.35 32.55
N THR A 6 -2.52 21.85 31.80
CA THR A 6 -1.83 21.09 30.75
C THR A 6 -0.97 19.97 31.36
N ARG A 7 -1.21 18.72 30.95
CA ARG A 7 -0.39 17.57 31.36
C ARG A 7 0.92 17.56 30.57
N ARG A 8 2.06 17.42 31.27
CA ARG A 8 3.39 17.25 30.65
C ARG A 8 3.40 16.00 29.77
N ARG A 9 3.86 16.12 28.53
CA ARG A 9 4.03 14.99 27.60
C ARG A 9 5.52 14.66 27.47
N PHE A 10 5.88 13.40 27.64
CA PHE A 10 7.25 12.92 27.46
C PHE A 10 7.43 12.34 26.06
N THR A 11 8.37 12.88 25.30
CA THR A 11 8.75 12.35 23.98
C THR A 11 9.46 11.00 24.12
N ALA A 12 9.45 10.15 23.09
CA ALA A 12 10.13 8.86 23.18
C ALA A 12 11.66 9.02 23.34
N ALA A 13 12.26 10.00 22.66
CA ALA A 13 13.68 10.35 22.83
C ALA A 13 14.02 10.73 24.28
N PHE A 14 13.16 11.51 24.94
CA PHE A 14 13.35 11.83 26.35
C PHE A 14 13.29 10.59 27.24
N LYS A 15 12.31 9.70 27.00
CA LYS A 15 12.18 8.45 27.75
C LYS A 15 13.41 7.55 27.60
N LEU A 16 13.95 7.41 26.38
CA LEU A 16 15.16 6.62 26.13
C LEU A 16 16.38 7.20 26.85
N LYS A 17 16.61 8.52 26.74
CA LYS A 17 17.71 9.19 27.44
C LYS A 17 17.67 8.97 28.95
N ILE A 18 16.48 9.01 29.56
CA ILE A 18 16.32 8.75 30.99
C ILE A 18 16.55 7.28 31.34
N LEU A 19 16.14 6.34 30.47
CA LEU A 19 16.42 4.92 30.67
C LEU A 19 17.93 4.63 30.62
N GLU A 20 18.64 5.19 29.65
CA GLU A 20 20.11 5.08 29.55
C GLU A 20 20.81 5.69 30.78
N ALA A 21 20.39 6.90 31.19
CA ALA A 21 20.93 7.54 32.38
C ALA A 21 20.63 6.73 33.66
N ALA A 22 19.48 6.08 33.73
CA ALA A 22 19.10 5.21 34.85
C ALA A 22 19.93 3.91 34.87
N GLU A 23 20.38 3.41 33.73
CA GLU A 23 21.30 2.26 33.62
C GLU A 23 22.74 2.61 33.99
N GLN A 24 23.17 3.85 33.76
CA GLN A 24 24.49 4.36 34.14
C GLN A 24 24.62 4.66 35.64
N CYS A 25 23.50 4.81 36.35
CA CYS A 25 23.48 5.01 37.80
C CYS A 25 23.88 3.71 38.53
N THR A 26 25.08 3.68 39.09
CA THR A 26 25.65 2.49 39.76
C THR A 26 25.73 2.63 41.27
N LYS A 27 25.79 3.86 41.80
CA LYS A 27 25.86 4.07 43.26
C LYS A 27 24.48 4.11 43.90
N PRO A 28 24.35 3.69 45.17
CA PRO A 28 23.09 3.82 45.90
C PRO A 28 22.66 5.30 45.97
N GLY A 29 21.42 5.57 45.59
CA GLY A 29 20.82 6.91 45.67
C GLY A 29 21.00 7.81 44.44
N GLU A 30 21.93 7.51 43.52
CA GLU A 30 22.11 8.28 42.27
C GLU A 30 20.85 8.26 41.40
N LEU A 31 20.23 7.09 41.27
CA LEU A 31 18.96 6.93 40.54
C LEU A 31 17.85 7.80 41.15
N GLY A 32 17.76 7.85 42.48
CA GLY A 32 16.79 8.68 43.19
C GLY A 32 17.04 10.17 43.01
N ALA A 33 18.31 10.59 43.00
CA ALA A 33 18.70 11.97 42.73
C ALA A 33 18.36 12.39 41.30
N LEU A 34 18.62 11.53 40.30
CA LEU A 34 18.24 11.75 38.91
C LEU A 34 16.72 11.94 38.76
N LEU A 35 15.94 11.04 39.35
CA LEU A 35 14.47 11.09 39.28
C LEU A 35 13.89 12.36 39.91
N ARG A 36 14.42 12.79 41.06
CA ARG A 36 13.98 14.03 41.72
C ARG A 36 14.29 15.28 40.90
N ARG A 37 15.45 15.33 40.23
CA ARG A 37 15.82 16.44 39.33
C ARG A 37 14.87 16.57 38.15
N GLU A 38 14.43 15.44 37.61
CA GLU A 38 13.55 15.40 36.43
C GLU A 38 12.04 15.46 36.79
N GLY A 39 11.70 15.37 38.07
CA GLY A 39 10.31 15.27 38.56
C GLY A 39 9.64 13.94 38.20
N LEU A 40 10.41 12.86 38.13
CA LEU A 40 9.97 11.53 37.74
C LEU A 40 9.84 10.61 38.95
N TYR A 41 8.96 9.63 38.84
CA TYR A 41 8.79 8.57 39.84
C TYR A 41 9.26 7.22 39.30
N THR A 42 9.60 6.29 40.19
CA THR A 42 10.02 4.92 39.84
C THR A 42 9.00 4.17 38.97
N SER A 43 7.71 4.45 39.13
CA SER A 43 6.62 3.94 38.29
C SER A 43 6.77 4.32 36.80
N HIS A 44 7.30 5.52 36.52
CA HIS A 44 7.58 5.96 35.15
C HIS A 44 8.65 5.07 34.51
N LEU A 45 9.75 4.80 35.23
CA LEU A 45 10.81 3.92 34.75
C LEU A 45 10.29 2.51 34.47
N ALA A 46 9.49 1.94 35.38
CA ALA A 46 8.90 0.63 35.17
C ALA A 46 8.03 0.59 33.89
N SER A 47 7.17 1.60 33.72
CA SER A 47 6.33 1.71 32.51
C SER A 47 7.14 1.88 31.23
N TRP A 48 8.22 2.66 31.27
CA TRP A 48 9.06 2.94 30.10
C TRP A 48 9.97 1.77 29.75
N ARG A 49 10.48 1.02 30.74
CA ARG A 49 11.19 -0.24 30.50
C ARG A 49 10.29 -1.28 29.83
N ALA A 50 9.04 -1.39 30.26
CA ALA A 50 8.07 -2.26 29.60
C ALA A 50 7.79 -1.81 28.15
N ALA A 51 7.63 -0.50 27.92
CA ALA A 51 7.46 0.05 26.57
C ALA A 51 8.70 -0.14 25.68
N ALA A 52 9.91 -0.03 26.25
CA ALA A 52 11.17 -0.31 25.54
C ALA A 52 11.24 -1.78 25.10
N ARG A 53 10.92 -2.72 26.00
CA ARG A 53 10.89 -4.17 25.70
C ARG A 53 9.88 -4.52 24.60
N ARG A 54 8.77 -3.79 24.52
CA ARG A 54 7.77 -3.94 23.44
C ARG A 54 8.17 -3.25 22.13
N GLY A 55 9.33 -2.58 22.08
CA GLY A 55 9.79 -1.83 20.90
C GLY A 55 9.04 -0.51 20.66
N GLU A 56 8.18 -0.07 21.57
CA GLU A 56 7.34 1.12 21.39
C GLU A 56 8.14 2.44 21.44
N LEU A 57 9.25 2.45 22.18
CA LEU A 57 10.10 3.64 22.32
C LEU A 57 11.10 3.81 21.17
N ALA A 58 11.55 2.70 20.57
CA ALA A 58 12.39 2.71 19.38
C ALA A 58 11.56 2.85 18.08
N GLY A 59 10.29 2.42 18.12
CA GLY A 59 9.39 2.34 16.96
C GLY A 59 8.74 3.63 16.50
N LEU A 60 9.40 4.80 16.62
CA LEU A 60 8.88 6.07 16.11
C LEU A 60 8.69 6.11 14.57
N SER A 61 9.17 5.10 13.84
CA SER A 61 9.00 5.00 12.38
C SER A 61 7.82 4.14 11.93
N GLN A 62 7.26 3.29 12.81
CA GLN A 62 6.14 2.42 12.45
C GLN A 62 4.83 3.12 12.84
N ARG A 63 4.26 3.85 11.87
CA ARG A 63 2.95 4.50 12.00
C ARG A 63 1.94 3.47 12.52
N ARG A 64 1.39 3.70 13.72
CA ARG A 64 0.39 2.83 14.33
C ARG A 64 -0.88 2.87 13.45
N GLY A 65 -1.23 1.74 12.86
CA GLY A 65 -2.38 1.59 11.96
C GLY A 65 -2.14 0.45 10.96
N PRO A 66 -3.16 0.04 10.18
CA PRO A 66 -2.96 -0.91 9.09
C PRO A 66 -1.84 -0.41 8.18
N ARG A 67 -0.92 -1.31 7.81
CA ARG A 67 0.13 -0.97 6.83
C ARG A 67 -0.56 -0.42 5.57
N PRO A 68 -0.09 0.70 4.98
CA PRO A 68 -0.61 1.13 3.69
C PRO A 68 -0.37 -0.01 2.70
N VAL A 69 -1.47 -0.62 2.26
CA VAL A 69 -1.44 -1.62 1.19
C VAL A 69 -1.02 -0.86 -0.06
N LEU A 70 0.18 -1.13 -0.54
CA LEU A 70 0.64 -0.63 -1.82
C LEU A 70 -0.36 -1.11 -2.88
N PRO A 71 -0.91 -0.22 -3.73
CA PRO A 71 -1.82 -0.63 -4.79
C PRO A 71 -1.13 -1.67 -5.67
N ASP A 72 -1.71 -2.86 -5.78
CA ASP A 72 -1.13 -3.93 -6.57
C ASP A 72 -0.94 -3.46 -8.03
N PRO A 73 0.27 -3.50 -8.59
CA PRO A 73 0.52 -3.06 -9.96
C PRO A 73 -0.30 -3.87 -10.98
N ASN A 74 -0.69 -5.09 -10.60
CA ASN A 74 -1.53 -5.98 -11.38
C ASN A 74 -2.94 -5.44 -11.62
N VAL A 75 -3.52 -4.67 -10.69
CA VAL A 75 -4.89 -4.12 -10.84
C VAL A 75 -4.97 -3.17 -12.03
N LYS A 76 -3.95 -2.33 -12.22
CA LYS A 76 -3.87 -1.43 -13.38
C LYS A 76 -3.70 -2.20 -14.68
N ARG A 77 -2.91 -3.28 -14.65
CA ARG A 77 -2.66 -4.12 -15.82
C ARG A 77 -3.92 -4.88 -16.24
N ILE A 78 -4.65 -5.45 -15.29
CA ILE A 78 -5.93 -6.14 -15.52
C ILE A 78 -6.94 -5.17 -16.15
N ALA A 79 -7.14 -3.99 -15.55
CA ALA A 79 -8.07 -3.00 -16.09
C ALA A 79 -7.68 -2.45 -17.49
N ALA A 80 -6.40 -2.48 -17.85
CA ALA A 80 -5.95 -2.11 -19.19
C ALA A 80 -6.25 -3.24 -20.20
N LEU A 81 -5.98 -4.49 -19.82
CA LEU A 81 -6.22 -5.67 -20.64
C LEU A 81 -7.73 -5.88 -20.89
N GLU A 82 -8.58 -5.72 -19.87
CA GLU A 82 -10.04 -5.82 -20.01
C GLU A 82 -10.59 -4.80 -21.02
N ARG A 83 -10.08 -3.56 -21.00
CA ARG A 83 -10.46 -2.54 -21.99
C ARG A 83 -10.02 -2.89 -23.40
N GLN A 84 -8.85 -3.50 -23.56
CA GLN A 84 -8.37 -3.95 -24.87
C GLN A 84 -9.22 -5.09 -25.40
N LEU A 85 -9.54 -6.08 -24.55
CA LEU A 85 -10.44 -7.18 -24.91
C LEU A 85 -11.80 -6.65 -25.35
N ALA A 86 -12.43 -5.77 -24.57
CA ALA A 86 -13.73 -5.20 -24.90
C ALA A 86 -13.74 -4.43 -26.24
N ARG A 87 -12.64 -3.74 -26.58
CA ARG A 87 -12.50 -3.04 -27.87
C ARG A 87 -12.35 -4.02 -29.03
N SER A 88 -11.54 -5.07 -28.84
CA SER A 88 -11.31 -6.08 -29.86
C SER A 88 -12.57 -6.90 -30.13
N THR A 89 -13.31 -7.31 -29.09
CA THR A 89 -14.58 -8.04 -29.24
C THR A 89 -15.61 -7.19 -29.99
N ALA A 90 -15.77 -5.92 -29.61
CA ALA A 90 -16.68 -5.01 -30.31
C ALA A 90 -16.28 -4.78 -31.78
N ARG A 91 -14.99 -4.90 -32.13
CA ARG A 91 -14.53 -4.84 -33.53
C ARG A 91 -14.89 -6.12 -34.28
N VAL A 92 -14.69 -7.28 -33.66
CA VAL A 92 -15.06 -8.58 -34.25
C VAL A 92 -16.55 -8.63 -34.53
N GLU A 93 -17.41 -8.29 -33.56
CA GLU A 93 -18.87 -8.28 -33.72
C GLU A 93 -19.31 -7.42 -34.92
N ARG A 94 -18.71 -6.22 -35.10
CA ARG A 94 -19.01 -5.36 -36.25
C ARG A 94 -18.59 -5.99 -37.58
N LEU A 95 -17.43 -6.65 -37.62
CA LEU A 95 -16.95 -7.32 -38.82
C LEU A 95 -17.82 -8.55 -39.15
N GLU A 96 -18.26 -9.30 -38.14
CA GLU A 96 -19.18 -10.42 -38.30
C GLU A 96 -20.50 -9.96 -38.94
N ILE A 97 -21.06 -8.84 -38.49
CA ILE A 97 -22.27 -8.24 -39.07
C ILE A 97 -22.04 -7.85 -40.54
N ILE A 98 -20.90 -7.25 -40.87
CA ILE A 98 -20.56 -6.86 -42.25
C ILE A 98 -20.44 -8.09 -43.15
N VAL A 99 -19.76 -9.14 -42.68
CA VAL A 99 -19.61 -10.40 -43.40
C VAL A 99 -20.96 -11.08 -43.60
N GLU A 100 -21.83 -11.07 -42.58
CA GLU A 100 -23.17 -11.63 -42.68
C GLU A 100 -24.03 -10.87 -43.70
N LEU A 101 -23.97 -9.54 -43.68
CA LEU A 101 -24.66 -8.70 -44.67
C LEU A 101 -24.15 -8.97 -46.09
N GLN A 102 -22.83 -9.04 -46.27
CA GLN A 102 -22.21 -9.38 -47.56
C GLN A 102 -22.71 -10.72 -48.07
N LYS A 103 -22.76 -11.75 -47.22
CA LYS A 103 -23.30 -13.07 -47.57
C LYS A 103 -24.77 -13.00 -48.00
N LYS A 104 -25.62 -12.31 -47.24
CA LYS A 104 -27.06 -12.14 -47.55
C LYS A 104 -27.28 -11.42 -48.88
N VAL A 105 -26.54 -10.33 -49.14
CA VAL A 105 -26.62 -9.58 -50.40
C VAL A 105 -26.16 -10.43 -51.58
N SER A 106 -25.06 -11.18 -51.42
CA SER A 106 -24.56 -12.10 -52.45
C SER A 106 -25.59 -13.19 -52.79
N GLN A 107 -26.26 -13.76 -51.77
CA GLN A 107 -27.32 -14.74 -51.94
C GLN A 107 -28.52 -14.18 -52.71
N LEU A 108 -28.97 -12.96 -52.36
CA LEU A 108 -30.10 -12.30 -53.02
C LEU A 108 -29.80 -11.95 -54.49
N LEU A 109 -28.55 -11.58 -54.79
CA LEU A 109 -28.12 -11.17 -56.13
C LEU A 109 -27.57 -12.32 -56.99
N GLY A 110 -27.47 -13.54 -56.44
CA GLY A 110 -26.91 -14.70 -57.15
C GLY A 110 -25.43 -14.59 -57.48
N LEU A 111 -24.70 -13.68 -56.81
CA LEU A 111 -23.27 -13.48 -57.03
C LEU A 111 -22.48 -14.52 -56.24
N ALA A 112 -21.51 -15.18 -56.89
CA ALA A 112 -20.55 -16.03 -56.21
C ALA A 112 -19.48 -15.16 -55.54
N LEU A 113 -19.39 -15.22 -54.21
CA LEU A 113 -18.44 -14.44 -53.43
C LEU A 113 -17.04 -15.13 -53.48
N PRO A 114 -15.96 -14.42 -53.85
CA PRO A 114 -14.63 -15.01 -53.80
C PRO A 114 -14.28 -15.33 -52.34
N ALA A 115 -13.83 -16.56 -52.09
CA ALA A 115 -13.38 -17.01 -50.78
C ALA A 115 -12.02 -16.37 -50.44
N SER A 116 -12.02 -15.11 -50.00
CA SER A 116 -10.82 -14.48 -49.46
C SER A 116 -10.78 -14.66 -47.94
N GLY A 117 -10.12 -15.73 -47.52
CA GLY A 117 -9.82 -16.05 -46.13
C GLY A 117 -8.44 -16.65 -46.03
N GLU A 118 -7.41 -15.93 -46.46
CA GLU A 118 -6.04 -16.19 -46.04
C GLU A 118 -5.85 -15.46 -44.70
N PRO A 119 -5.74 -16.17 -43.57
CA PRO A 119 -5.41 -15.53 -42.29
C PRO A 119 -3.99 -14.98 -42.39
N ASP A 120 -3.86 -13.66 -42.22
CA ASP A 120 -2.58 -12.95 -42.21
C ASP A 120 -1.73 -13.45 -41.02
N ALA A 121 -0.91 -14.48 -41.28
CA ALA A 121 -0.02 -15.14 -40.32
C ALA A 121 1.26 -14.32 -40.03
N SER A 122 1.21 -13.00 -40.17
CA SER A 122 2.38 -12.13 -40.15
C SER A 122 2.71 -11.50 -38.78
N LEU A 123 2.01 -11.86 -37.71
CA LEU A 123 2.24 -11.31 -36.36
C LEU A 123 2.44 -12.41 -35.30
N SER A 124 3.34 -13.35 -35.55
CA SER A 124 3.79 -14.32 -34.52
C SER A 124 5.30 -14.36 -34.29
N GLU A 125 6.09 -13.46 -34.89
CA GLU A 125 7.52 -13.34 -34.63
C GLU A 125 7.87 -11.89 -34.28
N GLU A 126 7.98 -11.60 -32.99
CA GLU A 126 9.18 -10.98 -32.40
C GLU A 126 9.02 -10.86 -30.87
N ARG A 127 9.77 -11.73 -30.19
CA ARG A 127 10.48 -11.58 -28.90
C ARG A 127 9.90 -10.72 -27.78
#